data_AF-A0A1V5KC85-F1
#
_entry.id   AF-A0A1V5KC85-F1
#
_cell.length_a   1.000
_cell.length_b   1.000
_cell.length_c   1.000
_cell.angle_alpha   90.00
_cell.angle_beta   90.00
_cell.angle_gamma   90.00
#
_symmetry.space_group_name_H-M   'P 1'
#
loop_
_entity.id
_entity.type
_entity.pdbx_description
1 polymer ?
#
loop_
_entity_poly.entity_id
_entity_poly.type
_entity_poly.pdbx_seq_one_letter_code
_entity_poly.pdbx_strand_id
1 'polypeptide(L)'
;MKIKSSKPAILKAAPPAESRFQSDVRLLVELDAEIGNVERAANPPEGASTILGALSPGLSGMLPIAAKQAQKKLDLLQRLRARLGELIEKEHEHE
;
A
#
# COMPACT_ATOMS: atom_id res chain seq x y z
N MET A 1 18.81 -1.62 -61.67
CA MET A 1 18.56 -0.85 -60.43
C MET A 1 17.11 -1.08 -60.01
N LYS A 2 16.85 -1.63 -58.82
CA LYS A 2 15.50 -1.75 -58.24
C LYS A 2 15.53 -1.12 -56.84
N ILE A 3 14.72 -0.08 -56.70
CA ILE A 3 14.48 0.76 -55.53
C ILE A 3 14.03 -0.11 -54.34
N LYS A 4 14.80 -0.12 -53.25
CA LYS A 4 14.34 -0.67 -51.97
C LYS A 4 13.48 0.39 -51.27
N SER A 5 12.17 0.16 -51.23
CA SER A 5 11.22 0.96 -50.46
C SER A 5 11.51 0.80 -48.97
N SER A 6 11.87 1.92 -48.34
CA SER A 6 11.98 2.08 -46.89
C SER A 6 10.60 1.92 -46.26
N LYS A 7 10.48 1.06 -45.24
CA LYS A 7 9.37 1.08 -44.28
C LYS A 7 9.97 1.53 -42.94
N PRO A 8 9.55 2.65 -42.34
CA PRO A 8 9.96 2.97 -40.99
C PRO A 8 9.25 2.00 -40.04
N ALA A 9 10.03 1.15 -39.38
CA ALA A 9 9.56 0.44 -38.20
C ALA A 9 9.23 1.51 -37.14
N ILE A 10 7.95 1.64 -36.81
CA ILE A 10 7.53 2.41 -35.64
C ILE A 10 8.13 1.68 -34.44
N LEU A 11 9.26 2.18 -33.95
CA LEU A 11 9.80 1.81 -32.66
C LEU A 11 8.71 2.14 -31.65
N LYS A 12 7.99 1.11 -31.20
CA LYS A 12 7.15 1.16 -30.01
C LYS A 12 8.09 1.56 -28.88
N ALA A 13 8.10 2.85 -28.54
CA ALA A 13 8.89 3.36 -27.44
C ALA A 13 8.57 2.49 -26.23
N ALA A 14 9.61 1.86 -25.67
CA ALA A 14 9.50 1.28 -24.34
C ALA A 14 8.91 2.36 -23.42
N PRO A 15 8.00 2.02 -22.49
CA PRO A 15 7.52 3.00 -21.52
C PRO A 15 8.75 3.65 -20.87
N PRO A 16 8.75 4.98 -20.66
CA PRO A 16 9.89 5.64 -20.03
C PRO A 16 10.21 4.92 -18.72
N ALA A 17 11.48 4.62 -18.50
CA ALA A 17 11.92 4.05 -17.23
C ALA A 17 11.44 4.97 -16.11
N GLU A 18 10.58 4.45 -15.23
CA GLU A 18 9.97 5.22 -14.15
C GLU A 18 11.07 5.75 -13.23
N SER A 19 11.01 7.03 -12.87
CA SER A 19 11.95 7.61 -11.92
C SER A 19 11.82 6.90 -10.56
N ARG A 20 12.92 6.78 -9.82
CA ARG A 20 12.93 6.22 -8.46
C ARG A 20 11.93 6.93 -7.57
N PHE A 21 11.93 8.26 -7.62
CA PHE A 21 10.97 9.10 -6.91
C PHE A 21 9.50 8.74 -7.22
N GLN A 22 9.16 8.53 -8.49
CA GLN A 22 7.79 8.13 -8.86
C GLN A 22 7.42 6.74 -8.34
N SER A 23 8.39 5.81 -8.33
CA SER A 23 8.21 4.48 -7.76
C SER A 23 7.98 4.55 -6.24
N ASP A 24 8.76 5.38 -5.54
CA ASP A 24 8.68 5.54 -4.09
C ASP A 24 7.36 6.20 -3.66
N VAL A 25 6.88 7.20 -4.42
CA VAL A 25 5.55 7.79 -4.21
C VAL A 25 4.43 6.76 -4.39
N ARG A 26 4.52 5.86 -5.39
CA ARG A 26 3.53 4.78 -5.53
C ARG A 26 3.55 3.81 -4.36
N LEU A 27 4.75 3.44 -3.87
CA LEU A 27 4.89 2.58 -2.70
C LEU A 27 4.26 3.21 -1.45
N LEU A 28 4.36 4.54 -1.28
CA LEU A 28 3.65 5.24 -0.20
C LEU A 28 2.13 5.14 -0.33
N VAL A 29 1.59 5.24 -1.54
CA VAL A 29 0.14 5.09 -1.78
C VAL A 29 -0.33 3.67 -1.48
N GLU A 30 0.44 2.66 -1.87
CA GLU A 30 0.17 1.26 -1.52
C GLU A 30 0.21 1.04 0.00
N LEU A 31 1.19 1.66 0.68
CA LEU A 31 1.29 1.64 2.14
C LEU A 31 0.08 2.32 2.81
N ASP A 32 -0.39 3.45 2.30
CA ASP A 32 -1.58 4.15 2.79
C ASP A 32 -2.84 3.26 2.65
N ALA A 33 -2.97 2.51 1.56
CA ALA A 33 -4.06 1.55 1.38
C ALA A 33 -4.00 0.40 2.40
N GLU A 34 -2.80 -0.11 2.69
CA GLU A 34 -2.61 -1.17 3.68
C GLU A 34 -2.85 -0.69 5.11
N ILE A 35 -2.44 0.55 5.44
CA ILE A 35 -2.79 1.20 6.71
C ILE A 35 -4.30 1.22 6.90
N GLY A 36 -5.07 1.57 5.86
CA GLY A 36 -6.54 1.53 5.91
C GLY A 36 -7.13 0.12 6.09
N ASN A 37 -6.46 -0.92 5.60
CA ASN A 37 -6.86 -2.32 5.87
C ASN A 37 -6.63 -2.68 7.34
N VAL A 38 -5.45 -2.35 7.87
CA VAL A 38 -5.08 -2.65 9.26
C VAL A 38 -5.91 -1.83 10.25
N GLU A 39 -6.28 -0.60 9.91
CA GLU A 39 -7.18 0.23 10.72
C GLU A 39 -8.56 -0.40 10.89
N ARG A 40 -9.13 -0.94 9.80
CA ARG A 40 -10.39 -1.70 9.87
C ARG A 40 -10.28 -2.98 10.71
N ALA A 41 -9.12 -3.62 10.71
CA ALA A 41 -8.88 -4.79 11.57
C ALA A 41 -8.68 -4.42 13.05
N ALA A 42 -8.08 -3.26 13.32
CA ALA A 42 -7.91 -2.71 14.66
C ALA A 42 -9.23 -2.20 15.24
N ASN A 43 -10.13 -1.71 14.38
CA ASN A 43 -11.46 -1.22 14.71
C ASN A 43 -12.54 -2.08 14.04
N PRO A 44 -12.78 -3.30 14.55
CA PRO A 44 -13.81 -4.18 13.98
C PRO A 44 -15.19 -3.51 14.03
N PRO A 45 -16.05 -3.72 13.02
CA PRO A 45 -17.35 -3.07 12.95
C PRO A 45 -18.26 -3.48 14.12
N GLU A 46 -19.20 -2.60 14.47
CA GLU A 46 -20.23 -2.92 15.47
C GLU A 46 -20.96 -4.21 15.10
N GLY A 47 -21.16 -5.08 16.10
CA GLY A 47 -21.77 -6.39 15.90
C GLY A 47 -20.84 -7.50 15.42
N ALA A 48 -19.57 -7.23 15.07
CA ALA A 48 -18.60 -8.27 14.71
C ALA A 48 -18.43 -9.32 15.82
N SER A 49 -18.36 -8.87 17.09
CA SER A 49 -18.30 -9.75 18.26
C SER A 49 -19.55 -10.61 18.43
N THR A 50 -20.72 -10.06 18.10
CA THR A 50 -22.01 -10.78 18.17
C THR A 50 -22.10 -11.85 17.08
N ILE A 51 -21.75 -11.50 15.84
CA ILE A 51 -21.74 -12.43 14.70
C ILE A 51 -20.75 -13.57 14.96
N LEU A 52 -19.53 -13.23 15.39
CA LEU A 52 -18.51 -14.24 15.69
C LEU A 52 -18.89 -15.08 16.91
N GLY A 53 -19.52 -14.47 17.93
CA GLY A 53 -20.04 -15.18 19.10
C GLY A 53 -21.15 -16.17 18.76
N ALA A 54 -22.02 -15.83 17.79
CA ALA A 54 -23.04 -16.73 17.27
C ALA A 54 -22.45 -17.94 16.54
N LEU A 55 -21.27 -17.79 15.89
CA LEU A 55 -20.54 -18.91 15.29
C LEU A 55 -19.81 -19.74 16.34
N SER A 56 -19.06 -19.08 17.23
CA SER A 56 -18.52 -19.71 18.43
C SER A 56 -18.13 -18.67 19.49
N PRO A 57 -18.37 -18.95 20.78
CA PRO A 57 -17.93 -18.07 21.87
C PRO A 57 -16.41 -17.84 21.89
N GLY A 58 -15.63 -18.86 21.51
CA GLY A 58 -14.16 -18.78 21.48
C GLY A 58 -13.64 -17.72 20.50
N LEU A 59 -14.25 -17.62 19.31
CA LEU A 59 -13.86 -16.61 18.32
C LEU A 59 -14.16 -15.18 18.78
N SER A 60 -15.29 -14.97 19.44
CA SER A 60 -15.62 -13.66 20.01
C SER A 60 -14.61 -13.23 21.09
N GLY A 61 -14.16 -14.17 21.93
CA GLY A 61 -13.12 -13.93 22.93
C GLY A 61 -11.73 -13.61 22.33
N MET A 62 -11.46 -14.04 21.10
CA MET A 62 -10.19 -13.75 20.40
C MET A 62 -10.20 -12.39 19.69
N LEU A 63 -11.37 -11.82 19.41
CA LEU A 63 -11.51 -10.55 18.69
C LEU A 63 -10.75 -9.38 19.36
N PRO A 64 -10.83 -9.16 20.69
CA PRO A 64 -10.10 -8.08 21.35
C PRO A 64 -8.58 -8.27 21.28
N ILE A 65 -8.10 -9.52 21.27
CA ILE A 65 -6.67 -9.84 21.17
C ILE A 65 -6.18 -9.52 19.75
N ALA A 66 -6.93 -9.94 18.73
CA ALA A 66 -6.63 -9.63 17.33
C ALA A 66 -6.65 -8.12 17.07
N ALA A 67 -7.67 -7.41 17.57
CA ALA A 67 -7.77 -5.95 17.46
C ALA A 67 -6.58 -5.23 18.10
N LYS A 68 -6.15 -5.63 19.31
CA LYS A 68 -4.95 -5.08 19.96
C LYS A 68 -3.67 -5.32 19.16
N GLN A 69 -3.53 -6.49 18.53
CA GLN A 69 -2.38 -6.77 17.68
C GLN A 69 -2.40 -5.94 16.39
N ALA A 70 -3.57 -5.76 15.79
CA ALA A 70 -3.75 -4.89 14.64
C ALA A 70 -3.44 -3.43 15.00
N GLN A 71 -3.87 -2.95 16.17
CA GLN A 71 -3.55 -1.59 16.63
C GLN A 71 -2.04 -1.35 16.76
N LYS A 72 -1.29 -2.31 17.34
CA LYS A 72 0.18 -2.21 17.42
C LYS A 72 0.83 -2.12 16.04
N LYS A 73 0.31 -2.88 15.07
CA LYS A 73 0.79 -2.83 13.69
C LYS A 73 0.43 -1.49 13.04
N LEU A 74 -0.77 -0.99 13.26
CA LEU A 74 -1.24 0.30 12.74
C LEU A 74 -0.32 1.43 13.19
N ASP A 75 -0.02 1.51 14.49
CA ASP A 75 0.85 2.54 15.05
C ASP A 75 2.26 2.50 14.41
N LEU A 76 2.80 1.30 14.18
CA LEU A 76 4.09 1.13 13.52
C LEU A 76 4.03 1.58 12.04
N LEU A 77 3.01 1.14 11.29
CA LEU A 77 2.86 1.48 9.88
C LEU A 77 2.66 2.98 9.66
N GLN A 78 1.87 3.65 10.52
CA GLN A 78 1.69 5.10 10.47
C GLN A 78 3.01 5.86 10.69
N ARG A 79 3.84 5.41 11.64
CA ARG A 79 5.19 5.99 11.87
C ARG A 79 6.11 5.76 10.68
N LEU A 80 6.09 4.56 10.09
CA LEU A 80 6.90 4.25 8.91
C LEU A 80 6.48 5.11 7.72
N ARG A 81 5.18 5.24 7.47
CA ARG A 81 4.63 6.09 6.41
C ARG A 81 5.07 7.54 6.56
N ALA A 82 4.96 8.11 7.76
CA ALA A 82 5.41 9.46 8.03
C ALA A 82 6.92 9.63 7.73
N ARG A 83 7.74 8.69 8.23
CA ARG A 83 9.19 8.75 8.03
C ARG A 83 9.61 8.59 6.58
N LEU A 84 8.96 7.68 5.84
CA LEU A 84 9.25 7.46 4.42
C LEU A 84 8.82 8.66 3.57
N GLY A 85 7.67 9.26 3.87
CA GLY A 85 7.23 10.52 3.25
C GLY A 85 8.26 11.63 3.41
N GLU A 86 8.72 11.88 4.63
CA GLU A 86 9.76 12.88 4.89
C GLU A 86 11.08 12.59 4.15
N LEU A 87 11.46 11.33 4.01
CA LEU A 87 12.69 10.96 3.31
C LEU A 87 12.59 11.19 1.80
N ILE A 88 11.45 10.82 1.21
CA ILE A 88 11.19 11.01 -0.22
C ILE A 88 11.11 12.50 -0.57
N GLU A 89 10.48 13.32 0.27
CA GLU A 89 10.44 14.77 0.10
C GLU A 89 11.85 15.37 0.17
N LYS A 90 12.66 14.97 1.15
CA LYS A 90 14.05 15.44 1.29
C LYS A 90 14.94 15.03 0.11
N GLU A 91 14.81 13.79 -0.37
CA GLU A 91 15.57 13.34 -1.52
C GLU A 91 15.22 14.14 -2.78
N HIS A 92 13.96 14.55 -2.94
CA HIS A 92 13.54 15.37 -4.08
C HIS A 92 14.02 16.83 -3.99
N GLU A 93 14.07 17.43 -2.80
CA GLU A 93 14.58 18.79 -2.61
C GLU A 93 16.09 18.93 -2.88
N HIS A 94 16.82 17.81 -2.87
CA HIS A 94 18.27 17.75 -3.09
C HIS A 94 18.69 17.40 -4.53
N GLU A 95 17.76 17.08 -5.43
CA GLU A 95 17.97 16.92 -6.89
C GLU A 95 17.83 18.24 -7.66
#